data_AF-A0A101XSN1-F1
#
_entry.id   AF-A0A101XSN1-F1
#
_cell.length_a   1.000
_cell.length_b   1.000
_cell.length_c   1.000
_cell.angle_alpha   90.00
_cell.angle_beta   90.00
_cell.angle_gamma   90.00
#
_symmetry.space_group_name_H-M   'P 1'
#
loop_
_entity.id
_entity.type
_entity.pdbx_description
1 polymer ?
#
loop_
_entity_poly.entity_id
_entity_poly.type
_entity_poly.pdbx_seq_one_letter_code
_entity_poly.pdbx_strand_id
1 'polypeptide(L)'
;MKRLRLSTLLLLGSVVMAAFATIAVVSILRNTIQATRNSIKTVPVLVATKEVISGAPLTSAVWRVASVPLGGREPNAFVQPSQVIGKYAVQNLFPGEQLIPQLVSGHVQTPRFADKIPSGDVAIAVLFNPLNDAGGLSRLETMYLFSGF
;
A
#
# COMPACT_ATOMS: atom_id res chain seq x y z
N MET A 1 -40.26 -40.73 -46.76
CA MET A 1 -40.19 -39.85 -45.56
C MET A 1 -40.20 -40.72 -44.31
N LYS A 2 -39.07 -40.86 -43.60
CA LYS A 2 -38.98 -41.68 -42.37
C LYS A 2 -39.74 -40.97 -41.24
N ARG A 3 -40.82 -41.56 -40.74
CA ARG A 3 -41.54 -41.03 -39.56
C ARG A 3 -40.63 -41.13 -38.35
N LEU A 4 -40.23 -39.98 -37.82
CA LEU A 4 -39.47 -39.90 -36.57
C LEU A 4 -40.32 -40.48 -35.44
N ARG A 5 -39.73 -41.37 -34.63
CA ARG A 5 -40.42 -41.94 -33.48
C ARG A 5 -40.62 -40.83 -32.45
N LEU A 6 -41.78 -40.84 -31.79
CA LEU A 6 -42.16 -39.86 -30.78
C LEU A 6 -41.09 -39.69 -29.68
N SER A 7 -40.41 -40.79 -29.34
CA SER A 7 -39.28 -40.80 -28.40
C SER A 7 -38.07 -40.00 -28.89
N THR A 8 -37.77 -40.01 -30.18
CA THR A 8 -36.68 -39.22 -30.77
C THR A 8 -37.00 -37.72 -30.76
N LEU A 9 -38.27 -37.35 -30.95
CA LEU A 9 -38.73 -35.95 -30.83
C LEU A 9 -38.66 -35.45 -29.38
N LEU A 10 -39.06 -36.28 -28.41
CA LEU A 10 -38.95 -35.95 -26.99
C LEU A 10 -37.49 -35.75 -26.55
N LEU A 11 -36.58 -36.61 -27.03
CA LEU A 11 -35.15 -36.49 -26.72
C LEU A 11 -34.54 -35.22 -27.33
N LEU A 12 -34.90 -34.88 -28.58
CA LEU A 12 -34.43 -33.66 -29.21
C LEU A 12 -34.95 -32.41 -28.48
N GLY A 13 -36.22 -32.43 -28.07
CA GLY A 13 -36.85 -31.35 -27.32
C GLY A 13 -36.19 -31.08 -25.97
N SER A 14 -35.82 -32.13 -25.23
CA SER A 14 -35.15 -31.98 -23.93
C SER A 14 -33.75 -31.39 -24.06
N VAL A 15 -32.99 -31.81 -25.09
CA VAL A 15 -31.64 -31.27 -25.36
C VAL A 15 -31.71 -29.78 -25.72
N VAL A 16 -32.68 -29.39 -26.56
CA VAL A 16 -32.88 -27.98 -26.93
C VAL A 16 -33.26 -27.15 -25.71
N MET A 17 -34.15 -27.64 -24.86
CA MET A 17 -34.52 -26.92 -23.63
C MET A 17 -33.36 -26.79 -22.64
N ALA A 18 -32.54 -27.84 -22.48
CA ALA A 18 -31.35 -27.79 -21.63
C ALA A 18 -30.32 -26.76 -22.14
N ALA A 19 -30.10 -26.71 -23.45
CA ALA A 19 -29.22 -25.72 -24.05
C ALA A 19 -29.76 -24.30 -23.84
N PHE A 20 -31.06 -24.09 -24.04
CA PHE A 20 -31.70 -22.80 -23.86
C PHE A 20 -31.63 -22.30 -22.41
N ALA A 21 -31.92 -23.18 -21.44
CA ALA A 21 -31.81 -22.87 -20.02
C ALA A 21 -30.37 -22.46 -19.65
N THR A 22 -29.37 -23.18 -20.17
CA THR A 22 -27.95 -22.89 -19.92
C THR A 22 -27.54 -21.52 -20.47
N ILE A 23 -27.96 -21.20 -21.71
CA ILE A 23 -27.69 -19.91 -22.35
C ILE A 23 -28.36 -18.77 -21.56
N ALA A 24 -29.59 -18.95 -21.12
CA ALA A 24 -30.32 -17.96 -20.33
C ALA A 24 -29.60 -17.65 -19.00
N VAL A 25 -29.19 -18.68 -18.27
CA VAL A 25 -28.44 -18.53 -17.01
C VAL A 25 -27.11 -17.81 -17.23
N VAL A 26 -26.34 -18.21 -18.24
CA VAL A 26 -25.05 -17.58 -18.56
C VAL A 26 -25.23 -16.12 -18.97
N SER A 27 -26.28 -15.80 -19.75
CA SER A 27 -26.59 -14.43 -20.17
C SER A 27 -26.95 -13.53 -18.99
N ILE A 28 -27.82 -14.01 -18.10
CA ILE A 28 -28.20 -13.29 -16.87
C ILE A 28 -26.97 -13.05 -16.00
N LEU A 29 -26.14 -14.09 -15.78
CA LEU A 29 -24.96 -13.96 -14.94
C LEU A 29 -23.96 -12.94 -15.52
N ARG A 30 -23.75 -12.95 -16.84
CA ARG A 30 -22.89 -11.97 -17.51
C ARG A 30 -23.44 -10.54 -17.39
N ASN A 31 -24.73 -10.34 -17.59
CA ASN A 31 -25.36 -9.03 -17.48
C ASN A 31 -25.35 -8.50 -16.04
N THR A 32 -25.61 -9.35 -15.05
CA THR A 32 -25.56 -8.96 -13.64
C THR A 32 -24.13 -8.63 -13.21
N ILE A 33 -23.13 -9.40 -13.63
CA ILE A 33 -21.72 -9.09 -13.32
C ILE A 33 -21.29 -7.78 -13.98
N GLN A 34 -21.71 -7.51 -15.21
CA GLN A 34 -21.41 -6.25 -15.89
C GLN A 34 -22.14 -5.06 -15.23
N ALA A 35 -23.41 -5.22 -14.87
CA ALA A 35 -24.17 -4.21 -14.15
C ALA A 35 -23.55 -3.89 -12.78
N THR A 36 -23.11 -4.91 -12.04
CA THR A 36 -22.41 -4.74 -10.76
C THR A 36 -21.06 -4.06 -10.94
N ARG A 37 -20.26 -4.43 -11.95
CA ARG A 37 -18.99 -3.75 -12.26
C ARG A 37 -19.18 -2.27 -12.61
N ASN A 38 -20.26 -1.94 -13.33
CA ASN A 38 -20.58 -0.54 -13.67
C ASN A 38 -21.15 0.25 -12.49
N SER A 39 -21.71 -0.44 -11.47
CA SER A 39 -22.30 0.19 -10.29
C SER A 39 -21.30 0.41 -9.14
N ILE A 40 -20.14 -0.25 -9.16
CA ILE A 40 -19.10 -0.01 -8.17
C ILE A 40 -18.41 1.32 -8.49
N LYS A 41 -18.81 2.38 -7.80
CA LYS A 41 -18.16 3.69 -7.84
C LYS A 41 -16.69 3.51 -7.42
N THR A 42 -15.79 3.64 -8.38
CA THR A 42 -14.35 3.65 -8.15
C THR A 42 -13.86 5.08 -7.96
N VAL A 43 -12.88 5.25 -7.10
CA VAL A 43 -12.26 6.55 -6.80
C VAL A 43 -10.77 6.43 -7.13
N PRO A 44 -10.17 7.41 -7.82
CA PRO A 44 -8.73 7.43 -8.03
C PRO A 44 -8.03 7.62 -6.69
N VAL A 45 -7.02 6.82 -6.41
CA VAL A 45 -6.16 6.97 -5.23
C VAL A 45 -4.71 6.75 -5.63
N LEU A 46 -3.81 7.40 -4.91
CA LEU A 46 -2.38 7.21 -5.07
C LEU A 46 -1.94 5.96 -4.32
N VAL A 47 -1.25 5.07 -5.03
CA VAL A 47 -0.69 3.84 -4.47
C VAL A 47 0.79 3.73 -4.76
N ALA A 48 1.54 3.10 -3.87
CA ALA A 48 2.94 2.79 -4.09
C ALA A 48 3.11 1.74 -5.20
N THR A 49 4.08 1.94 -6.10
CA THR A 49 4.40 0.99 -7.19
C THR A 49 5.44 -0.04 -6.79
N LYS A 50 6.31 0.33 -5.85
CA LYS A 50 7.41 -0.46 -5.33
C LYS A 50 7.61 -0.15 -3.85
N GLU A 51 8.44 -0.94 -3.19
CA GLU A 51 8.82 -0.67 -1.82
C GLU A 51 9.57 0.68 -1.71
N VAL A 52 9.19 1.48 -0.73
CA VAL A 52 9.83 2.76 -0.41
C VAL A 52 10.25 2.73 1.05
N ILE A 53 11.54 2.84 1.32
CA ILE A 53 12.11 2.82 2.67
C ILE A 53 11.72 4.11 3.41
N SER A 54 11.54 4.04 4.73
CA SER A 54 11.39 5.21 5.59
C SER A 54 12.47 6.27 5.29
N GLY A 55 12.05 7.54 5.21
CA GLY A 55 12.89 8.68 4.88
C GLY A 55 13.14 8.89 3.39
N ALA A 56 12.76 7.96 2.52
CA ALA A 56 12.96 8.11 1.08
C ALA A 56 11.94 9.08 0.44
N PRO A 57 12.35 9.84 -0.59
CA PRO A 57 11.48 10.80 -1.26
C PRO A 57 10.43 10.13 -2.15
N LEU A 58 9.21 10.65 -2.12
CA LEU A 58 8.10 10.20 -2.95
C LEU A 58 8.14 10.88 -4.34
N THR A 59 8.96 10.31 -5.22
CA THR A 59 9.05 10.70 -6.63
C THR A 59 7.93 10.08 -7.49
N SER A 60 7.67 10.62 -8.68
CA SER A 60 6.67 10.08 -9.62
C SER A 60 6.92 8.63 -10.04
N ALA A 61 8.12 8.09 -9.81
CA ALA A 61 8.45 6.70 -10.10
C ALA A 61 8.01 5.70 -9.01
N VAL A 62 7.74 6.17 -7.78
CA VAL A 62 7.39 5.31 -6.64
C VAL A 62 5.89 5.23 -6.38
N TRP A 63 5.08 6.01 -7.09
CA TRP A 63 3.63 6.02 -6.93
C TRP A 63 2.91 6.06 -8.28
N ARG A 64 1.67 5.58 -8.29
CA ARG A 64 0.76 5.66 -9.44
C ARG A 64 -0.66 5.93 -8.97
N VAL A 65 -1.49 6.46 -9.85
CA VAL A 65 -2.93 6.55 -9.60
C VAL A 65 -3.56 5.19 -9.93
N ALA A 66 -4.20 4.57 -8.94
CA ALA A 66 -4.98 3.36 -9.09
C ALA A 66 -6.46 3.64 -8.79
N SER A 67 -7.36 2.95 -9.49
CA SER A 67 -8.80 3.04 -9.22
C SER A 67 -9.19 1.98 -8.20
N VAL A 68 -9.64 2.42 -7.03
CA VAL A 68 -10.04 1.53 -5.93
C VAL A 68 -11.55 1.71 -5.68
N PRO A 69 -12.30 0.63 -5.36
CA PRO A 69 -13.71 0.75 -4.97
C PRO A 69 -13.88 1.70 -3.78
N LEU A 70 -14.95 2.48 -3.75
CA LEU A 70 -15.18 3.47 -2.68
C LEU A 70 -15.15 2.87 -1.27
N GLY A 71 -15.59 1.61 -1.10
CA GLY A 71 -15.53 0.89 0.18
C GLY A 71 -14.14 0.35 0.57
N GLY A 72 -13.19 0.30 -0.36
CA GLY A 72 -11.80 -0.10 -0.11
C GLY A 72 -10.83 1.07 -0.04
N ARG A 73 -11.32 2.32 -0.07
CA ARG A 73 -10.51 3.52 0.03
C ARG A 73 -10.14 3.77 1.48
N GLU A 74 -8.85 3.92 1.76
CA GLU A 74 -8.39 4.32 3.08
C GLU A 74 -8.87 5.74 3.44
N PRO A 75 -9.20 6.02 4.71
CA PRO A 75 -9.57 7.36 5.14
C PRO A 75 -8.45 8.35 4.79
N ASN A 76 -8.80 9.41 4.05
CA ASN A 76 -7.87 10.46 3.62
C ASN A 76 -6.76 10.02 2.64
N ALA A 77 -6.92 8.90 1.93
CA ALA A 77 -6.00 8.54 0.84
C ALA A 77 -5.81 9.70 -0.15
N PHE A 78 -4.56 9.95 -0.54
CA PHE A 78 -4.24 11.00 -1.48
C PHE A 78 -4.85 10.68 -2.85
N VAL A 79 -5.47 11.69 -3.45
CA VAL A 79 -6.19 11.61 -4.72
C VAL A 79 -5.42 12.30 -5.83
N GLN A 80 -4.62 13.30 -5.48
CA GLN A 80 -3.92 14.16 -6.43
C GLN A 80 -2.40 14.07 -6.25
N PRO A 81 -1.64 13.90 -7.35
CA PRO A 81 -0.18 13.85 -7.31
C PRO A 81 0.47 15.03 -6.59
N SER A 82 -0.09 16.23 -6.75
CA SER A 82 0.35 17.47 -6.11
C SER A 82 0.41 17.37 -4.58
N GLN A 83 -0.36 16.47 -3.97
CA GLN A 83 -0.39 16.29 -2.52
C GLN A 83 0.78 15.45 -1.99
N VAL A 84 1.54 14.79 -2.87
CA VAL A 84 2.60 13.83 -2.50
C VAL A 84 3.97 14.25 -3.03
N ILE A 85 4.02 15.10 -4.06
CA ILE A 85 5.27 15.64 -4.59
C ILE A 85 6.03 16.39 -3.49
N GLY A 86 7.31 16.07 -3.34
CA GLY A 86 8.19 16.70 -2.35
C GLY A 86 8.02 16.16 -0.93
N LYS A 87 7.21 15.12 -0.73
CA LYS A 87 7.06 14.44 0.56
C LYS A 87 7.95 13.21 0.68
N TYR A 88 8.10 12.73 1.91
CA TYR A 88 8.93 11.60 2.29
C TYR A 88 8.09 10.53 2.98
N ALA A 89 8.48 9.28 2.80
CA ALA A 89 7.87 8.17 3.52
C ALA A 89 8.23 8.23 5.02
N VAL A 90 7.25 8.12 5.90
CA VAL A 90 7.47 8.08 7.36
C VAL A 90 7.89 6.69 7.81
N GLN A 91 7.30 5.66 7.20
CA GLN A 91 7.61 4.26 7.41
C GLN A 91 7.84 3.58 6.06
N ASN A 92 8.22 2.30 6.09
CA ASN A 92 8.33 1.52 4.86
C ASN A 92 6.95 1.39 4.21
N LEU A 93 6.85 1.77 2.95
CA LEU A 93 5.66 1.60 2.11
C LEU A 93 5.83 0.35 1.26
N PHE A 94 4.78 -0.46 1.17
CA PHE A 94 4.76 -1.67 0.38
C PHE A 94 4.08 -1.46 -0.99
N PRO A 95 4.43 -2.24 -2.02
CA PRO A 95 3.80 -2.13 -3.32
C PRO A 95 2.28 -2.39 -3.23
N GLY A 96 1.50 -1.50 -3.85
CA GLY A 96 0.04 -1.53 -3.83
C GLY A 96 -0.62 -0.83 -2.63
N GLU A 97 0.17 -0.38 -1.65
CA GLU A 97 -0.32 0.34 -0.49
C GLU A 97 -0.81 1.74 -0.85
N GLN A 98 -1.93 2.17 -0.24
CA GLN A 98 -2.49 3.50 -0.46
C GLN A 98 -1.69 4.56 0.29
N LEU A 99 -1.34 5.63 -0.40
CA LEU A 99 -0.65 6.76 0.19
C LEU A 99 -1.64 7.55 1.04
N ILE A 100 -1.44 7.52 2.36
CA ILE A 100 -2.23 8.26 3.34
C ILE A 100 -1.36 9.27 4.09
N PRO A 101 -1.94 10.34 4.67
CA PRO A 101 -1.21 11.38 5.39
C PRO A 101 -0.38 10.86 6.57
N GLN A 102 -0.76 9.74 7.16
CA GLN A 102 -0.05 9.12 8.28
C GLN A 102 1.28 8.48 7.86
N LEU A 103 1.38 8.04 6.60
CA LEU A 103 2.56 7.37 6.06
C LEU A 103 3.51 8.34 5.35
N VAL A 104 3.10 9.61 5.20
CA VAL A 104 3.76 10.57 4.33
C VAL A 104 3.95 11.91 5.04
N SER A 105 5.20 12.36 5.15
CA SER A 105 5.59 13.61 5.82
C SER A 105 6.17 14.62 4.84
N GLY A 106 5.90 15.92 5.05
CA GLY A 106 6.55 17.00 4.30
C GLY A 106 8.01 17.24 4.68
N HIS A 107 8.49 16.59 5.74
CA HIS A 107 9.87 16.68 6.21
C HIS A 107 10.47 15.28 6.28
N VAL A 108 11.77 15.17 5.98
CA VAL A 108 12.55 13.98 6.31
C VAL A 108 12.49 13.82 7.82
N GLN A 109 11.86 12.74 8.31
CA GLN A 109 11.96 12.39 9.72
C GLN A 109 13.37 11.87 9.95
N THR A 110 14.26 12.75 10.41
CA THR A 110 15.54 12.31 10.97
C THR A 110 15.26 11.62 12.30
N PRO A 111 15.65 10.35 12.47
CA PRO A 111 15.48 9.66 13.75
C PRO A 111 16.13 10.49 14.85
N ARG A 112 15.38 10.76 15.92
CA ARG A 112 15.88 11.49 17.08
C ARG A 112 16.90 10.61 17.78
N PHE A 113 17.80 11.23 18.54
CA PHE A 113 18.76 10.48 19.36
C PHE A 113 18.07 9.46 20.28
N ALA A 114 16.91 9.82 20.83
CA ALA A 114 16.09 8.93 21.65
C ALA A 114 15.64 7.66 20.89
N ASP A 115 15.40 7.74 19.58
CA ASP A 115 14.98 6.60 18.75
C ASP A 115 16.14 5.62 18.48
N LYS A 116 17.39 6.04 18.75
CA LYS A 116 18.58 5.20 18.61
C LYS A 116 18.96 4.46 19.89
N ILE A 117 18.31 4.75 21.01
CA ILE A 117 18.57 4.11 22.30
C ILE A 117 17.65 2.89 22.39
N PRO A 118 18.19 1.66 22.42
CA PRO A 118 17.37 0.45 22.59
C PRO A 118 16.54 0.51 23.88
N SER A 119 15.36 -0.13 23.88
CA SER A 119 14.52 -0.21 25.07
C SER A 119 15.26 -0.91 26.21
N GLY A 120 15.45 -0.20 27.33
CA GLY A 120 16.20 -0.69 28.50
C GLY A 120 17.58 -0.05 28.65
N ASP A 121 18.12 0.54 27.58
CA ASP A 121 19.39 1.26 27.63
C ASP A 121 19.19 2.73 28.04
N VAL A 122 20.21 3.29 28.70
CA VAL A 122 20.24 4.70 29.11
C VAL A 122 21.45 5.36 28.46
N ALA A 123 21.22 6.39 27.63
CA ALA A 123 22.31 7.23 27.13
C ALA A 123 22.61 8.34 28.12
N ILE A 124 23.87 8.44 28.55
CA ILE A 124 24.37 9.52 29.42
C ILE A 124 25.41 10.32 28.65
N ALA A 125 25.20 11.63 28.53
CA ALA A 125 26.19 12.55 27.98
C ALA A 125 27.08 13.09 29.11
N VAL A 126 28.34 12.67 29.14
CA VAL A 126 29.33 13.18 30.10
C VAL A 126 30.14 14.28 29.42
N LEU A 127 30.00 15.52 29.88
CA LEU A 127 30.87 16.61 29.45
C LEU A 127 32.19 16.52 30.22
N PHE A 128 33.22 16.01 29.55
CA PHE A 128 34.57 16.03 30.07
C PHE A 128 35.26 17.32 29.62
N ASN A 129 35.64 18.17 30.58
CA ASN A 129 36.42 19.37 30.32
C ASN A 129 37.82 19.18 30.92
N PRO A 130 38.82 18.72 30.13
CA PRO A 130 40.18 18.60 30.63
C PRO A 130 40.77 20.00 30.77
N LEU A 131 40.67 20.57 31.98
CA LEU A 131 41.48 21.72 32.34
C LEU A 131 42.83 21.22 32.84
N ASN A 132 43.84 21.47 32.02
CA ASN A 132 45.26 21.56 32.33
C ASN A 132 46.00 20.22 32.50
N ASP A 133 46.51 19.68 31.39
CA ASP A 133 47.92 19.31 31.39
C ASP A 133 48.56 19.65 30.04
N ALA A 134 49.80 20.13 30.10
CA ALA A 134 50.45 20.90 29.06
C ALA A 134 50.58 20.16 27.71
N GLY A 135 50.21 20.85 26.63
CA GLY A 135 50.70 20.57 25.28
C GLY A 135 49.70 19.90 24.34
N GLY A 136 48.91 20.74 23.66
CA GLY A 136 48.61 20.54 22.25
C GLY A 136 47.66 19.41 21.84
N LEU A 137 46.54 19.86 21.25
CA LEU A 137 45.78 19.23 20.16
C LEU A 137 44.51 18.41 20.51
N SER A 138 43.40 19.01 20.06
CA SER A 138 42.16 18.42 19.54
C SER A 138 41.19 17.70 20.49
N ARG A 139 40.14 18.46 20.83
CA ARG A 139 38.73 18.07 21.01
C ARG A 139 38.38 16.70 20.38
N LEU A 140 38.31 15.67 21.21
CA LEU A 140 37.71 14.37 20.88
C LEU A 140 36.45 14.21 21.72
N GLU A 141 35.29 14.44 21.11
CA GLU A 141 33.98 14.07 21.67
C GLU A 141 33.85 12.53 21.54
N THR A 142 34.26 11.79 22.58
CA THR A 142 34.08 10.33 22.62
C THR A 142 32.88 9.98 23.50
N MET A 143 31.85 9.37 22.89
CA MET A 143 30.60 8.96 23.54
C MET A 143 30.63 7.45 23.82
N TYR A 144 30.36 7.05 25.06
CA TYR A 144 30.30 5.65 25.49
C TYR A 144 28.85 5.21 25.69
N LEU A 145 28.49 4.06 25.11
CA LEU A 145 27.20 3.40 25.27
C LEU A 145 27.36 2.32 26.35
N PHE A 146 26.63 2.43 27.46
CA PHE A 146 26.64 1.45 28.54
C PHE A 146 25.31 0.68 28.52
N SER A 147 25.37 -0.63 28.28
CA SER A 147 24.24 -1.55 28.47
C SER A 147 24.17 -1.95 29.95
N GLY A 148 23.13 -1.51 30.65
CA GLY A 148 22.86 -1.89 32.04
C GLY A 148 21.75 -2.93 32.12
N PHE A 149 22.00 -4.03 32.82
CA PHE A 149 21.07 -5.14 33.08
C PHE A 149 19.80 -4.73 33.83
#